data_AF-A0AAD3WWQ7-F1
#
_entry.id   AF-A0AAD3WWQ7-F1
#
_cell.length_a   1.000
_cell.length_b   1.000
_cell.length_c   1.000
_cell.angle_alpha   90.00
_cell.angle_beta   90.00
_cell.angle_gamma   90.00
#
_symmetry.space_group_name_H-M   'P 1'
#
loop_
_entity.id
_entity.type
_entity.pdbx_description
1 polymer ?
#
loop_
_entity_poly.entity_id
_entity_poly.type
_entity_poly.pdbx_seq_one_letter_code
_entity_poly.pdbx_strand_id
1 'polypeptide(L)'
;MKKLILNIGLILASTTSYAATEYTQTDSYTIQADRDYLADIPAQNSNGSVNAIIEIPTGSNQKWEVSKQDSSTLHWEFKNGQPRIVKYQAVAHYQKINHHK
;
A
#
# COMPACT_ATOMS: atom_id res chain seq x y z
N MET A 1 -65.62 2.16 -12.53
CA MET A 1 -64.46 1.29 -12.84
C MET A 1 -63.19 2.12 -12.78
N LYS A 2 -62.48 2.15 -11.64
CA LYS A 2 -61.21 2.88 -11.51
C LYS A 2 -60.09 1.86 -11.67
N LYS A 3 -59.35 1.95 -12.78
CA LYS A 3 -58.20 1.08 -13.06
C LYS A 3 -57.05 1.49 -12.14
N LEU A 4 -56.67 0.60 -11.22
CA LEU A 4 -55.50 0.76 -10.37
C LEU A 4 -54.27 0.30 -11.16
N ILE A 5 -53.47 1.24 -11.63
CA ILE A 5 -52.19 0.94 -12.30
C ILE A 5 -51.17 0.66 -11.19
N LEU A 6 -50.74 -0.59 -11.10
CA LEU A 6 -49.73 -1.03 -10.15
C LEU A 6 -48.34 -0.69 -10.72
N ASN A 7 -47.64 0.27 -10.10
CA ASN A 7 -46.26 0.60 -10.42
C ASN A 7 -45.33 -0.51 -9.93
N ILE A 8 -44.69 -1.22 -10.85
CA ILE A 8 -43.59 -2.14 -10.56
C ILE A 8 -42.32 -1.29 -10.41
N GLY A 9 -41.91 -1.05 -9.16
CA GLY A 9 -40.62 -0.43 -8.85
C GLY A 9 -39.50 -1.43 -9.12
N LEU A 10 -38.70 -1.18 -10.15
CA LEU A 10 -37.47 -1.94 -10.42
C LEU A 10 -36.37 -1.44 -9.48
N ILE A 11 -36.07 -2.22 -8.44
CA ILE A 11 -34.95 -1.94 -7.53
C ILE A 11 -33.66 -2.40 -8.23
N LEU A 12 -32.88 -1.45 -8.78
CA LEU A 12 -31.50 -1.71 -9.19
C LEU A 12 -30.65 -1.82 -7.92
N ALA A 13 -30.30 -3.05 -7.53
CA ALA A 13 -29.24 -3.28 -6.56
C ALA A 13 -27.89 -3.01 -7.24
N SER A 14 -27.27 -1.87 -6.93
CA SER A 14 -25.89 -1.58 -7.32
C SER A 14 -24.96 -2.49 -6.52
N THR A 15 -24.40 -3.52 -7.15
CA THR A 15 -23.33 -4.32 -6.55
C THR A 15 -22.04 -3.51 -6.56
N THR A 16 -21.57 -3.09 -5.39
CA THR A 16 -20.21 -2.56 -5.25
C THR A 16 -19.23 -3.72 -5.35
N SER A 17 -18.49 -3.81 -6.46
CA SER A 17 -17.34 -4.70 -6.55
C SER A 17 -16.23 -4.15 -5.67
N TYR A 18 -15.94 -4.82 -4.56
CA TYR A 18 -14.69 -4.61 -3.83
C TYR A 18 -13.57 -5.12 -4.73
N ALA A 19 -12.58 -4.28 -5.06
CA ALA A 19 -11.38 -4.76 -5.72
C ALA A 19 -10.72 -5.80 -4.80
N ALA A 20 -10.35 -6.95 -5.36
CA ALA A 20 -9.49 -7.88 -4.65
C ALA A 20 -8.20 -7.14 -4.27
N THR A 21 -7.76 -7.27 -3.02
CA THR A 21 -6.44 -6.80 -2.65
C THR A 21 -5.43 -7.76 -3.24
N GLU A 22 -4.52 -7.28 -4.08
CA GLU A 22 -3.40 -8.04 -4.69
C GLU A 22 -2.38 -8.54 -3.63
N TYR A 23 -2.71 -8.39 -2.35
CA TYR A 23 -1.92 -8.79 -1.21
C TYR A 23 -2.85 -9.20 -0.06
N THR A 24 -2.39 -10.17 0.72
CA THR A 24 -3.08 -10.70 1.90
C THR A 24 -2.14 -10.67 3.08
N GLN A 25 -2.58 -10.14 4.20
CA GLN A 25 -1.84 -10.26 5.45
C GLN A 25 -2.09 -11.66 6.04
N THR A 26 -1.07 -12.51 6.04
CA THR A 26 -1.18 -13.91 6.46
C THR A 26 -1.07 -14.07 7.97
N ASP A 27 -0.35 -13.16 8.64
CA ASP A 27 -0.26 -13.05 10.09
C ASP A 27 0.05 -11.60 10.52
N SER A 28 0.28 -11.35 11.82
CA SER A 28 0.54 -9.99 12.32
C SER A 28 1.81 -9.32 11.78
N TYR A 29 2.73 -10.08 11.18
CA TYR A 29 4.08 -9.68 10.79
C TYR A 29 4.44 -10.06 9.36
N THR A 30 3.51 -10.62 8.59
CA THR A 30 3.74 -11.08 7.21
C THR A 30 2.62 -10.63 6.28
N ILE A 31 2.99 -10.00 5.18
CA ILE A 31 2.11 -9.67 4.04
C ILE A 31 2.60 -10.45 2.83
N GLN A 32 1.69 -11.18 2.19
CA GLN A 32 1.93 -11.97 0.98
C GLN A 32 1.30 -11.29 -0.22
N ALA A 33 2.07 -11.02 -1.27
CA ALA A 33 1.55 -10.68 -2.59
C ALA A 33 1.32 -11.94 -3.42
N ASP A 34 0.52 -11.81 -4.48
CA ASP A 34 0.34 -12.84 -5.49
C ASP A 34 1.47 -12.88 -6.54
N ARG A 35 2.50 -12.04 -6.38
CA ARG A 35 3.61 -11.87 -7.30
C ARG A 35 4.90 -11.47 -6.59
N ASP A 36 6.02 -11.55 -7.29
CA ASP A 36 7.32 -11.11 -6.79
C ASP A 36 7.47 -9.59 -6.90
N TYR A 37 7.72 -8.91 -5.78
CA TYR A 37 7.87 -7.45 -5.75
C TYR A 37 9.08 -6.95 -6.55
N LEU A 38 10.17 -7.71 -6.62
CA LEU A 38 11.44 -7.27 -7.21
C LEU A 38 11.63 -7.78 -8.65
N ALA A 39 11.13 -8.96 -8.97
CA ALA A 39 11.29 -9.58 -10.27
C ALA A 39 10.14 -9.23 -11.24
N ASP A 40 8.90 -9.17 -10.76
CA ASP A 40 7.72 -9.03 -11.64
C ASP A 40 7.32 -7.57 -11.88
N ILE A 41 7.93 -6.61 -11.17
CA ILE A 41 7.67 -5.18 -11.30
C ILE A 41 8.91 -4.50 -11.88
N PRO A 42 8.88 -4.04 -13.14
CA PRO A 42 10.02 -3.36 -13.73
C PRO A 42 10.29 -2.04 -13.00
N ALA A 43 11.54 -1.71 -12.74
CA ALA A 43 11.89 -0.45 -12.08
C ALA A 43 11.42 0.78 -12.88
N GLN A 44 11.44 0.71 -14.21
CA GLN A 44 10.98 1.77 -15.10
C GLN A 44 10.03 1.20 -16.16
N ASN A 45 8.91 1.87 -16.36
CA ASN A 45 7.95 1.56 -17.41
C ASN A 45 8.44 2.08 -18.77
N SER A 46 7.86 1.57 -19.86
CA SER A 46 8.22 1.97 -21.24
C SER A 46 8.02 3.46 -21.54
N ASN A 47 7.12 4.12 -20.80
CA ASN A 47 6.87 5.56 -20.91
C ASN A 47 7.83 6.42 -20.05
N GLY A 48 8.82 5.81 -19.40
CA GLY A 48 9.81 6.48 -18.57
C GLY A 48 9.41 6.71 -17.11
N SER A 49 8.17 6.41 -16.71
CA SER A 49 7.75 6.46 -15.30
C SER A 49 8.41 5.35 -14.46
N VAL A 50 8.57 5.58 -13.15
CA VAL A 50 9.25 4.66 -12.23
C VAL A 50 8.22 3.98 -11.32
N ASN A 51 8.38 2.68 -11.09
CA ASN A 51 7.61 1.95 -10.08
C ASN A 51 8.38 1.95 -8.75
N ALA A 52 7.65 2.06 -7.64
CA ALA A 52 8.23 2.03 -6.31
C ALA A 52 7.39 1.15 -5.40
N ILE A 53 8.05 0.35 -4.57
CA ILE A 53 7.43 -0.40 -3.47
C ILE A 53 7.50 0.48 -2.23
N ILE A 54 6.35 0.87 -1.71
CA ILE A 54 6.27 1.69 -0.50
C ILE A 54 6.11 0.78 0.71
N GLU A 55 7.22 0.44 1.34
CA GLU A 55 7.23 -0.47 2.51
C GLU A 55 6.67 0.20 3.77
N ILE A 56 6.89 1.51 3.95
CA ILE A 56 6.41 2.27 5.11
C ILE A 56 5.65 3.50 4.63
N PRO A 57 4.32 3.40 4.45
CA PRO A 57 3.50 4.54 4.04
C PRO A 57 3.57 5.70 5.03
N THR A 58 3.44 6.93 4.53
CA THR A 58 3.36 8.13 5.37
C THR A 58 2.24 7.99 6.41
N GLY A 59 2.54 8.29 7.67
CA GLY A 59 1.60 8.16 8.79
C GLY A 59 1.59 6.78 9.45
N SER A 60 2.29 5.79 8.88
CA SER A 60 2.61 4.53 9.55
C SER A 60 4.03 4.57 10.11
N ASN A 61 4.37 3.66 11.03
CA ASN A 61 5.70 3.57 11.64
C ASN A 61 6.21 2.13 11.80
N GLN A 62 5.49 1.17 11.23
CA GLN A 62 5.83 -0.23 11.25
C GLN A 62 6.94 -0.45 10.23
N LYS A 63 8.09 -0.97 10.66
CA LYS A 63 9.19 -1.21 9.72
C LYS A 63 8.95 -2.51 8.95
N TRP A 64 8.20 -2.42 7.86
CA TRP A 64 8.12 -3.50 6.87
C TRP A 64 9.33 -3.48 5.95
N GLU A 65 9.69 -4.63 5.42
CA GLU A 65 10.68 -4.78 4.34
C GLU A 65 10.31 -5.97 3.45
N VAL A 66 10.55 -5.85 2.14
CA VAL A 66 10.50 -7.00 1.23
C VAL A 66 11.52 -8.04 1.70
N SER A 67 11.06 -9.28 1.83
CA SER A 67 11.91 -10.39 2.25
C SER A 67 13.01 -10.66 1.21
N LYS A 68 14.23 -10.87 1.71
CA LYS A 68 15.39 -11.19 0.86
C LYS A 68 15.43 -12.66 0.44
N GLN A 69 14.67 -13.51 1.13
CA GLN A 69 14.56 -14.93 0.85
C GLN A 69 13.40 -15.25 -0.08
N ASP A 70 12.32 -14.47 0.03
CA ASP A 70 11.10 -14.61 -0.77
C ASP A 70 10.56 -13.22 -1.07
N SER A 71 10.87 -12.68 -2.24
CA SER A 71 10.46 -11.34 -2.65
C SER A 71 8.97 -11.23 -2.97
N SER A 72 8.16 -12.26 -2.74
CA SER A 72 6.70 -12.16 -2.74
C SER A 72 6.11 -11.76 -1.38
N THR A 73 6.93 -11.66 -0.33
CA THR A 73 6.48 -11.27 1.02
C THR A 73 7.11 -9.97 1.53
N LEU A 74 6.36 -9.24 2.36
CA LEU A 74 6.91 -8.25 3.29
C LEU A 74 6.85 -8.76 4.71
N HIS A 75 7.95 -8.60 5.45
CA HIS A 75 8.02 -8.92 6.87
C HIS A 75 8.18 -7.66 7.70
N TRP A 76 7.51 -7.61 8.85
CA TRP A 76 7.78 -6.58 9.84
C TRP A 76 9.13 -6.91 10.49
N GLU A 77 10.13 -6.04 10.34
CA GLU A 77 11.46 -6.25 10.91
C GLU A 77 11.39 -6.41 12.44
N PHE A 78 12.09 -7.41 12.96
CA PHE A 78 12.30 -7.59 14.40
C PHE A 78 13.70 -7.11 14.81
N LYS A 79 13.77 -6.39 15.93
CA LYS A 79 15.04 -6.03 16.58
C LYS A 79 14.96 -6.37 18.05
N ASN A 80 15.91 -7.18 18.54
CA ASN A 80 15.95 -7.67 19.92
C ASN A 80 14.65 -8.40 20.34
N GLY A 81 14.09 -9.20 19.43
CA GLY A 81 12.86 -9.96 19.68
C GLY A 81 11.57 -9.15 19.68
N GLN A 82 11.61 -7.87 19.30
CA GLN A 82 10.43 -7.01 19.24
C GLN A 82 10.21 -6.46 17.82
N PRO A 83 8.95 -6.33 17.34
CA PRO A 83 8.67 -5.70 16.06
C PRO A 83 9.12 -4.24 16.10
N ARG A 84 9.90 -3.84 15.10
CA ARG A 84 10.56 -2.55 15.11
C ARG A 84 9.60 -1.45 14.66
N ILE A 85 9.51 -0.41 15.49
CA ILE A 85 8.86 0.85 15.16
C ILE A 85 9.92 1.86 14.72
N VAL A 86 9.75 2.44 13.53
CA VAL A 86 10.60 3.52 13.04
C VAL A 86 10.28 4.80 13.81
N LYS A 87 11.32 5.44 14.35
CA LYS A 87 11.22 6.79 14.90
C LYS A 87 11.39 7.80 13.76
N TYR A 88 10.31 8.35 13.24
CA TYR A 88 10.39 9.47 12.30
C TYR A 88 10.93 10.70 13.05
N GLN A 89 12.16 11.10 12.77
CA GLN A 89 12.61 12.45 13.09
C GLN A 89 12.15 13.36 11.96
N ALA A 90 10.96 13.95 12.09
CA ALA A 90 10.55 15.04 11.23
C ALA A 90 11.36 16.30 11.60
N VAL A 91 12.54 16.50 10.99
CA VAL A 91 13.23 17.79 11.00
C VAL A 91 13.36 18.26 9.55
N ALA A 92 12.50 19.19 9.14
CA ALA A 92 12.75 20.02 7.98
C ALA A 92 13.93 20.94 8.32
N HIS A 93 15.13 20.61 7.86
CA HIS A 93 16.31 21.45 8.03
C HIS A 93 16.42 22.37 6.81
N TYR A 94 15.97 23.62 6.93
CA TYR A 94 16.24 24.66 5.94
C TYR A 94 17.66 25.20 6.15
N GLN A 95 18.57 24.89 5.24
CA GLN A 95 19.86 25.57 5.13
C GLN A 95 19.61 26.96 4.50
N LYS A 96 19.81 28.02 5.27
CA LYS A 96 19.78 29.40 4.76
C LYS A 96 21.08 29.63 3.98
N ILE A 97 20.98 29.81 2.67
CA ILE A 97 22.12 30.17 1.82
C ILE A 97 22.47 31.62 2.15
N ASN A 98 23.58 31.85 2.86
CA ASN A 98 24.12 33.19 3.04
C ASN A 98 24.80 33.61 1.73
N HIS A 99 24.20 34.57 1.02
CA HIS A 99 24.90 35.34 0.01
C HIS A 99 25.95 36.21 0.70
N HIS A 100 27.22 35.91 0.50
CA HIS A 100 28.29 36.87 0.76
C HIS A 100 28.45 37.77 -0.48
N LYS A 101 28.40 39.08 -0.23
CA LYS A 101 28.75 40.16 -1.15
C LYS A 101 30.19 40.07 -1.63
#